data_AF-A0A7V3PRY3-F1
#
_entry.id   AF-A0A7V3PRY3-F1
#
_cell.length_a   1.000
_cell.length_b   1.000
_cell.length_c   1.000
_cell.angle_alpha   90.00
_cell.angle_beta   90.00
_cell.angle_gamma   90.00
#
_symmetry.space_group_name_H-M   'P 1'
#
loop_
_entity.id
_entity.type
_entity.pdbx_description
1 polymer ?
#
loop_
_entity_poly.entity_id
_entity_poly.type
_entity_poly.pdbx_seq_one_letter_code
_entity_poly.pdbx_strand_id
1 'polypeptide(L)'
;WGGRTSFGMDCSGFTQRVYALAGLTIPRDAYQQASWPAFAHVRRSDLQLGDLMFFAGKDDPRGRGITHVALCLGMPWFIHSAGEIGVTVASWREERWARERFSHGGRYRGT
;
A
#
# COMPACT_ATOMS: atom_id res chain seq x y z
N TRP A 1 -10.65 9.56 -2.88
CA TRP A 1 -9.85 9.91 -1.68
C TRP A 1 -10.81 10.12 -0.52
N GLY A 2 -10.56 9.53 0.66
CA GLY A 2 -11.14 10.02 1.92
C GLY A 2 -12.15 9.14 2.68
N GLY A 3 -12.61 8.00 2.16
CA GLY A 3 -13.57 7.20 2.93
C GLY A 3 -12.88 6.32 3.97
N ARG A 4 -13.44 6.32 5.18
CA ARG A 4 -13.02 5.52 6.34
C ARG A 4 -14.08 4.49 6.74
N THR A 5 -15.07 4.23 5.89
CA THR A 5 -16.18 3.28 6.12
C THR A 5 -16.16 2.16 5.07
N SER A 6 -16.90 1.09 5.32
CA SER A 6 -17.08 -0.06 4.41
C SER A 6 -17.60 0.32 3.02
N PHE A 7 -18.09 1.54 2.84
CA PHE A 7 -18.62 2.08 1.58
C PHE A 7 -17.64 2.98 0.81
N GLY A 8 -16.41 3.19 1.28
CA GLY A 8 -15.46 4.08 0.59
C GLY A 8 -14.02 4.06 1.08
N MET A 9 -13.57 2.95 1.68
CA MET A 9 -12.21 2.81 2.22
C MET A 9 -11.17 3.16 1.16
N ASP A 10 -10.31 4.16 1.38
CA ASP A 10 -9.16 4.40 0.48
C ASP A 10 -7.98 3.47 0.81
N CYS A 11 -7.00 3.41 -0.09
CA CYS A 11 -5.91 2.44 -0.04
C CYS A 11 -5.13 2.46 1.28
N SER A 12 -4.77 3.64 1.78
CA SER A 12 -4.04 3.78 3.05
C SER A 12 -4.94 3.63 4.27
N GLY A 13 -6.24 3.91 4.16
CA GLY A 13 -7.22 3.59 5.20
C GLY A 13 -7.42 2.08 5.35
N PHE A 14 -7.37 1.33 4.24
CA PHE A 14 -7.38 -0.13 4.25
C PHE A 14 -6.18 -0.72 4.97
N THR A 15 -4.97 -0.33 4.59
CA THR A 15 -3.75 -0.82 5.24
C THR A 15 -3.70 -0.41 6.71
N GLN A 16 -4.15 0.80 7.05
CA GLN A 16 -4.23 1.25 8.45
C GLN A 16 -5.14 0.34 9.29
N ARG A 17 -6.29 -0.08 8.77
CA ARG A 17 -7.18 -1.01 9.48
C ARG A 17 -6.58 -2.40 9.60
N VAL A 18 -5.95 -2.92 8.55
CA VAL A 18 -5.30 -4.23 8.60
C VAL A 18 -4.20 -4.25 9.68
N TYR A 19 -3.36 -3.22 9.73
CA TYR A 19 -2.32 -3.11 10.76
C TYR A 19 -2.91 -2.90 12.16
N ALA A 20 -4.00 -2.14 12.29
CA ALA A 20 -4.67 -1.94 13.58
C ALA A 20 -5.22 -3.26 14.16
N LEU A 21 -5.71 -4.19 13.32
CA LEU A 21 -6.11 -5.53 13.74
C LEU A 21 -4.93 -6.35 14.28
N ALA A 22 -3.71 -6.05 13.83
CA ALA A 22 -2.46 -6.61 14.35
C ALA A 22 -1.88 -5.79 15.53
N GLY A 23 -2.63 -4.83 16.09
CA GLY A 23 -2.19 -3.99 17.21
C GLY A 23 -1.23 -2.86 16.83
N LEU A 24 -1.05 -2.58 15.53
CA LEU A 24 -0.11 -1.57 15.04
C LEU A 24 -0.83 -0.36 14.46
N THR A 25 -0.57 0.81 15.03
CA THR A 25 -1.06 2.08 14.47
C THR A 25 -0.05 2.65 13.49
N ILE A 26 -0.43 2.76 12.22
CA ILE A 26 0.42 3.31 11.15
C ILE A 26 -0.14 4.67 10.67
N PRO A 27 0.69 5.52 10.02
CA PRO A 27 0.25 6.82 9.50
C PRO A 27 -0.95 6.72 8.55
N ARG A 28 -1.71 7.81 8.41
CA ARG A 28 -2.99 7.80 7.70
C ARG A 28 -2.85 7.77 6.17
N ASP A 29 -1.89 8.53 5.63
CA ASP A 29 -1.76 8.69 4.19
C ASP A 29 -0.67 7.78 3.61
N ALA A 30 -0.86 7.32 2.37
CA ALA A 30 0.06 6.39 1.71
C ALA A 30 1.52 6.89 1.68
N TYR A 31 1.73 8.19 1.41
CA TYR A 31 3.06 8.79 1.40
C TYR A 31 3.70 8.85 2.80
N GLN A 32 2.89 9.04 3.85
CA GLN A 32 3.37 9.02 5.23
C GLN A 32 3.71 7.60 5.67
N GLN A 33 2.91 6.61 5.25
CA GLN A 33 3.23 5.19 5.46
C GLN A 33 4.53 4.82 4.75
N ALA A 34 4.74 5.28 3.52
CA ALA A 34 5.95 5.00 2.74
C ALA A 34 7.23 5.55 3.38
N SER A 35 7.15 6.71 4.04
CA SER A 35 8.26 7.33 4.76
C SER A 35 8.30 7.02 6.25
N TRP A 36 7.43 6.12 6.74
CA TRP A 36 7.35 5.84 8.17
C TRP A 36 8.61 5.12 8.66
N PRO A 37 9.35 5.66 9.66
CA PRO A 37 10.64 5.10 10.07
C PRO A 37 10.61 3.67 10.61
N ALA A 38 9.43 3.20 11.06
CA ALA A 38 9.27 1.82 11.52
C ALA A 38 9.19 0.80 10.37
N PHE A 39 9.08 1.25 9.11
CA PHE A 39 9.15 0.39 7.94
C PHE A 39 10.56 0.37 7.35
N ALA A 40 11.10 -0.84 7.23
CA ALA A 40 12.26 -1.10 6.40
C ALA A 40 11.90 -0.94 4.92
N HIS A 41 12.74 -0.25 4.17
CA HIS A 41 12.66 -0.27 2.71
C HIS A 41 12.94 -1.68 2.17
N VAL A 42 12.03 -2.21 1.35
CA VAL A 42 12.13 -3.56 0.77
C VAL A 42 12.15 -3.46 -0.76
N ARG A 43 13.09 -4.17 -1.40
CA ARG A 43 13.11 -4.28 -2.87
C ARG A 43 12.08 -5.29 -3.33
N ARG A 44 11.62 -5.16 -4.58
CA ARG A 44 10.62 -6.06 -5.18
C ARG A 44 10.95 -7.55 -5.04
N SER A 45 12.20 -7.94 -5.23
CA SER A 45 12.66 -9.33 -5.11
C SER A 45 12.55 -9.89 -3.70
N ASP A 46 12.51 -9.00 -2.71
CA ASP A 46 12.63 -9.34 -1.29
C ASP A 46 11.27 -9.20 -0.58
N LEU A 47 10.20 -8.87 -1.32
CA LEU A 47 8.84 -8.73 -0.82
C LEU A 47 8.31 -10.05 -0.25
N GLN A 48 7.67 -9.96 0.90
CA GLN A 48 7.06 -11.07 1.63
C GLN A 48 5.60 -10.78 1.95
N LEU A 49 4.86 -11.84 2.28
CA LEU A 49 3.50 -11.74 2.81
C LEU A 49 3.47 -10.74 3.99
N GLY A 50 2.57 -9.77 3.92
CA GLY A 50 2.40 -8.75 4.96
C GLY A 50 3.20 -7.47 4.74
N ASP A 51 4.15 -7.43 3.78
CA ASP A 51 4.80 -6.17 3.41
C ASP A 51 3.79 -5.22 2.75
N LEU A 52 3.95 -3.92 2.97
CA LEU A 52 3.27 -2.91 2.16
C LEU A 52 4.01 -2.70 0.85
N MET A 53 3.25 -2.48 -0.22
CA MET A 53 3.75 -2.13 -1.54
C MET A 53 3.32 -0.70 -1.86
N PHE A 54 4.27 0.18 -2.17
CA PHE A 54 4.00 1.60 -2.44
C PHE A 54 4.15 1.92 -3.92
N PHE A 55 3.24 2.75 -4.43
CA PHE A 55 3.17 3.10 -5.84
C PHE A 55 3.11 4.62 -6.05
N ALA A 56 3.90 5.09 -7.00
CA ALA A 56 4.00 6.48 -7.37
C ALA A 56 2.83 6.95 -8.25
N GLY A 57 2.39 8.19 -8.05
CA GLY A 57 1.43 8.83 -8.95
C GLY A 57 2.16 9.37 -10.17
N LYS A 58 1.79 8.91 -11.38
CA LYS A 58 2.41 9.37 -12.64
C LYS A 58 2.27 10.89 -12.84
N ASP A 59 1.19 11.46 -12.31
CA ASP A 59 0.84 12.87 -12.42
C ASP A 59 0.33 13.38 -11.06
N ASP A 60 1.06 13.17 -9.95
CA ASP A 60 0.63 13.70 -8.64
C ASP A 60 0.79 15.22 -8.59
N PRO A 61 -0.29 16.03 -8.71
CA PRO A 61 -0.18 17.49 -8.76
C PRO A 61 0.30 18.07 -7.42
N ARG A 62 0.30 17.27 -6.36
CA ARG A 62 0.76 17.65 -5.01
C ARG A 62 2.20 17.21 -4.74
N GLY A 63 2.88 16.55 -5.68
CA GLY A 63 4.30 16.20 -5.59
C GLY A 63 4.67 15.27 -4.43
N ARG A 64 3.75 14.45 -3.91
CA ARG A 64 4.01 13.56 -2.76
C ARG A 64 4.78 12.31 -3.12
N GLY A 65 5.00 12.05 -4.41
CA GLY A 65 5.65 10.84 -4.93
C GLY A 65 4.70 9.64 -4.85
N ILE A 66 4.38 9.18 -3.65
CA ILE A 66 3.51 8.01 -3.41
C ILE A 66 2.03 8.42 -3.32
N THR A 67 1.20 7.77 -4.13
CA THR A 67 -0.25 8.03 -4.17
C THR A 67 -1.10 6.80 -3.86
N HIS A 68 -0.50 5.61 -3.85
CA HIS A 68 -1.23 4.36 -3.62
C HIS A 68 -0.41 3.37 -2.81
N VAL A 69 -1.10 2.53 -2.04
CA VAL A 69 -0.51 1.48 -1.21
C VAL A 69 -1.35 0.20 -1.30
N ALA A 70 -0.68 -0.95 -1.27
CA ALA A 70 -1.29 -2.27 -1.20
C ALA A 70 -0.60 -3.13 -0.14
N LEU A 71 -1.25 -4.21 0.29
CA LEU A 71 -0.66 -5.24 1.14
C LEU A 71 -0.24 -6.42 0.26
N CYS A 72 1.01 -6.86 0.38
CA CYS A 72 1.53 -8.02 -0.32
C CYS A 72 0.92 -9.30 0.25
N LEU A 73 0.38 -10.15 -0.64
CA LEU A 73 -0.12 -11.49 -0.29
C LEU A 73 0.88 -12.60 -0.66
N GLY A 74 2.13 -12.23 -0.94
CA GLY A 74 3.13 -13.09 -1.58
C GLY A 74 3.07 -12.96 -3.10
N MET A 75 4.22 -12.72 -3.72
CA MET A 75 4.30 -12.47 -5.16
C MET A 75 3.67 -13.62 -5.97
N PRO A 76 2.86 -13.32 -7.01
CA PRO A 76 2.61 -12.00 -7.59
C PRO A 76 1.39 -11.25 -7.00
N TRP A 77 0.79 -11.72 -5.92
CA TRP A 77 -0.52 -11.26 -5.44
C TRP A 77 -0.42 -10.13 -4.41
N PHE A 78 -1.37 -9.21 -4.48
CA PHE A 78 -1.56 -8.16 -3.48
C PHE A 78 -3.03 -7.81 -3.33
N ILE A 79 -3.40 -7.26 -2.17
CA ILE A 79 -4.74 -6.75 -1.88
C ILE A 79 -4.69 -5.25 -1.62
N HIS A 80 -5.64 -4.52 -2.18
CA HIS A 80 -5.72 -3.06 -2.03
C HIS A 80 -7.16 -2.58 -2.13
N SER A 81 -7.40 -1.35 -1.68
CA SER A 81 -8.65 -0.67 -2.04
C SER A 81 -8.47 0.15 -3.31
N ALA A 82 -9.26 -0.17 -4.33
CA ALA A 82 -9.14 0.33 -5.70
C ALA A 82 -10.33 1.25 -6.06
N GLY A 83 -10.28 2.52 -5.64
CA GLY A 83 -11.26 3.54 -6.06
C GLY A 83 -12.72 3.08 -5.89
N GLU A 84 -13.46 3.02 -6.99
CA GLU A 84 -14.87 2.62 -7.04
C GLU A 84 -15.11 1.12 -6.85
N ILE A 85 -14.09 0.28 -7.05
CA ILE A 85 -14.18 -1.18 -6.89
C ILE A 85 -14.15 -1.56 -5.39
N GLY A 86 -13.49 -0.74 -4.55
CA GLY A 86 -13.26 -1.06 -3.15
C GLY A 86 -12.14 -2.09 -2.97
N VAL A 87 -12.20 -2.89 -1.91
CA VAL A 87 -11.13 -3.84 -1.56
C VAL A 87 -11.15 -5.03 -2.53
N THR A 88 -10.05 -5.23 -3.25
CA THR A 88 -9.90 -6.30 -4.24
C THR A 88 -8.48 -6.87 -4.25
N VAL A 89 -8.36 -8.11 -4.71
CA VAL A 89 -7.08 -8.79 -4.96
C VAL A 89 -6.68 -8.57 -6.41
N ALA A 90 -5.41 -8.28 -6.63
CA ALA A 90 -4.83 -8.06 -7.94
C ALA A 90 -3.51 -8.81 -8.11
N SER A 91 -3.17 -9.09 -9.37
CA SER A 91 -1.94 -9.74 -9.77
C SER A 91 -0.98 -8.71 -10.35
N TRP A 92 0.22 -8.62 -9.78
CA TRP A 92 1.32 -7.82 -10.33
C TRP A 92 1.62 -8.15 -11.81
N ARG A 93 1.46 -9.42 -12.20
CA ARG A 93 1.75 -9.88 -13.57
C ARG A 93 0.74 -9.35 -14.59
N GLU A 94 -0.47 -9.04 -14.15
CA GLU A 94 -1.57 -8.58 -15.01
C GLU A 94 -1.67 -7.06 -14.97
N GLU A 95 -1.55 -6.47 -13.78
CA GLU A 95 -1.70 -5.04 -13.55
C GLU A 95 -0.51 -4.23 -14.08
N ARG A 96 -0.66 -3.67 -15.29
CA ARG A 96 0.36 -2.81 -15.91
C ARG A 96 0.71 -1.61 -15.04
N TRP A 97 -0.28 -0.95 -14.45
CA TRP A 97 -0.05 0.22 -13.59
C TRP A 97 0.80 -0.14 -12.37
N ALA A 98 0.61 -1.33 -11.80
CA ALA A 98 1.39 -1.78 -10.65
C ALA A 98 2.86 -1.93 -11.04
N ARG A 99 3.13 -2.50 -12.22
CA ARG A 99 4.50 -2.66 -12.75
C ARG A 99 5.19 -1.34 -13.05
N GLU A 100 4.47 -0.38 -13.63
CA GLU A 100 5.03 0.91 -14.03
C GLU A 100 5.23 1.87 -12.85
N ARG A 101 4.42 1.74 -11.80
CA ARG A 101 4.34 2.74 -10.72
C ARG A 101 4.94 2.27 -9.41
N PHE A 102 5.31 1.01 -9.27
CA PHE A 102 5.92 0.53 -8.04
C PHE A 102 7.18 1.31 -7.70
N SER A 103 7.23 1.80 -6.47
CA SER A 103 8.37 2.52 -5.95
C SER A 103 9.21 1.59 -5.09
N HIS A 104 8.64 1.08 -4.00
CA HIS A 104 9.31 0.17 -3.07
C HIS A 104 8.32 -0.56 -2.17
N GLY A 105 8.82 -1.54 -1.42
CA GLY A 105 8.10 -2.16 -0.31
C GLY A 105 8.42 -1.49 1.04
N GLY A 106 7.55 -1.71 2.02
CA GLY A 106 7.76 -1.38 3.43
C GLY A 106 7.46 -2.57 4.32
N ARG A 107 8.46 -3.03 5.08
CA ARG A 107 8.29 -4.12 6.07
C ARG A 107 8.36 -3.56 7.47
N TYR A 108 7.35 -3.85 8.29
CA TYR A 108 7.41 -3.52 9.71
C TYR A 108 8.56 -4.27 10.38
N ARG A 109 9.50 -3.51 10.95
CA ARG A 109 10.49 -4.05 11.87
C ARG A 109 9.87 -3.99 13.25
N GLY A 110 9.41 -5.14 13.76
CA GLY A 110 9.07 -5.25 15.17
C GLY A 110 10.27 -4.83 16.03
N THR A 111 9.98 -4.25 17.18
CA THR A 111 10.95 -4.15 18.29
C THR A 111 11.15 -5.51 18.93
#